data_AF-A0A1I7XQF9-F1
#
_entry.id   AF-A0A1I7XQF9-F1
#
_cell.length_a   1.000
_cell.length_b   1.000
_cell.length_c   1.000
_cell.angle_alpha   90.00
_cell.angle_beta   90.00
_cell.angle_gamma   90.00
#
_symmetry.space_group_name_H-M   'P 1'
#
loop_
_entity.id
_entity.type
_entity.pdbx_description
1 polymer ?
#
loop_
_entity_poly.entity_id
_entity_poly.type
_entity_poly.pdbx_seq_one_letter_code
_entity_poly.pdbx_strand_id
1 'polypeptide(L)'
;MLLIVLLGLLNVGENSPPDSNGNLDNRNIRQALDLEVRQYLWWFGYIGGLSDKVSREKIAAEATTYDVQTALLRFQKSFLIYRSGMIDVPTQAKLSEYRCGNKDMHYGENLQDLSWPELWQKKVLLWNITSYPISLTKGQVREVCDEAFERWRKVTDFQFIEIGDSMRADIVISFGNIPDSNLNGIYCYQGNSLFHTLLHEIGHTLGLHHTFYRGSIMYPILRPSLASYGNLDDIPSVDKLAIRKLYG
;
A
#
# COMPACT_ATOMS: atom_id res chain seq x y z
N MET A 1 7.45 -4.85 -17.76
CA MET A 1 8.38 -4.43 -16.71
C MET A 1 7.56 -3.69 -15.67
N LEU A 2 7.39 -4.30 -14.50
CA LEU A 2 6.72 -3.71 -13.37
C LEU A 2 7.78 -3.36 -12.33
N LEU A 3 7.82 -2.10 -11.92
CA LEU A 3 8.78 -1.60 -10.96
C LEU A 3 8.14 -1.66 -9.57
N ILE A 4 8.58 -2.60 -8.73
CA ILE A 4 8.35 -2.52 -7.28
C ILE A 4 9.34 -1.51 -6.74
N VAL A 5 8.94 -0.25 -6.67
CA VAL A 5 9.67 0.69 -5.85
C VAL A 5 9.23 0.46 -4.40
N LEU A 6 9.99 -0.33 -3.65
CA LEU A 6 10.07 -0.25 -2.19
C LEU A 6 10.78 1.05 -1.77
N LEU A 7 10.37 2.19 -2.36
CA LEU A 7 10.28 3.42 -1.60
C LEU A 7 9.57 2.96 -0.34
N GLY A 8 10.24 2.97 0.82
CA GLY A 8 9.56 2.68 2.07
C GLY A 8 8.37 3.61 2.08
N LEU A 9 7.18 3.10 1.79
CA LEU A 9 5.96 3.86 1.51
C LEU A 9 6.23 5.13 0.69
N LEU A 10 6.08 5.12 -0.65
CA LEU A 10 6.00 6.33 -1.49
C LEU A 10 5.91 7.63 -0.66
N ASN A 11 7.08 8.21 -0.33
CA ASN A 11 7.10 9.48 0.37
C ASN A 11 6.94 10.54 -0.71
N VAL A 12 5.74 10.60 -1.28
CA VAL A 12 5.18 11.91 -1.52
C VAL A 12 4.88 12.39 -0.11
N GLY A 13 5.79 13.22 0.43
CA GLY A 13 5.65 13.83 1.74
C GLY A 13 4.19 14.16 2.03
N GLU A 14 3.71 13.79 3.23
CA GLU A 14 2.41 14.19 3.82
C GLU A 14 1.17 13.28 3.59
N ASN A 15 1.31 12.05 3.10
CA ASN A 15 0.12 11.23 2.77
C ASN A 15 -0.43 10.31 3.89
N SER A 16 0.06 10.40 5.12
CA SER A 16 -0.70 9.94 6.30
C SER A 16 -1.26 11.20 6.95
N PRO A 17 -2.58 11.33 7.13
CA PRO A 17 -3.14 12.53 7.73
C PRO A 17 -2.54 12.75 9.12
N PRO A 18 -2.40 14.02 9.52
CA PRO A 18 -1.67 14.39 10.70
C PRO A 18 -2.43 13.87 11.92
N ASP A 19 -1.70 13.33 12.89
CA ASP A 19 -2.31 12.97 14.17
C ASP A 19 -2.69 14.26 14.92
N SER A 20 -3.96 14.38 15.31
CA SER A 20 -4.42 15.50 16.14
C SER A 20 -4.14 15.28 17.62
N ASN A 21 -3.60 14.11 17.99
CA ASN A 21 -3.59 13.57 19.35
C ASN A 21 -5.01 13.55 19.96
N GLY A 22 -6.03 13.35 19.12
CA GLY A 22 -7.45 13.40 19.49
C GLY A 22 -8.04 14.80 19.68
N ASN A 23 -7.27 15.89 19.51
CA ASN A 23 -7.80 17.25 19.62
C ASN A 23 -8.47 17.70 18.32
N LEU A 24 -9.68 17.19 18.10
CA LEU A 24 -10.48 17.56 16.95
C LEU A 24 -11.28 18.85 17.17
N ASP A 25 -11.23 19.54 18.30
CA ASP A 25 -12.05 20.75 18.53
C ASP A 25 -11.35 22.06 18.14
N ASN A 26 -10.04 22.03 17.95
CA ASN A 26 -9.27 23.18 17.52
C ASN A 26 -9.50 23.49 16.02
N ARG A 27 -9.90 24.73 15.70
CA ARG A 27 -10.19 25.17 14.32
C ARG A 27 -8.99 25.03 13.37
N ASN A 28 -7.80 25.40 13.82
CA ASN A 28 -6.60 25.35 12.97
C ASN A 28 -6.21 23.90 12.68
N ILE A 29 -6.34 23.01 13.68
CA ILE A 29 -6.12 21.56 13.51
C ILE A 29 -7.14 20.99 12.53
N ARG A 30 -8.43 21.33 12.65
CA ARG A 30 -9.47 20.90 11.71
C ARG A 30 -9.17 21.31 10.28
N GLN A 31 -8.70 22.55 10.06
CA GLN A 31 -8.44 23.05 8.71
C GLN A 31 -7.25 22.36 8.06
N ALA A 32 -6.16 22.13 8.80
CA ALA A 32 -5.01 21.37 8.32
C ALA A 32 -5.40 19.90 8.03
N LEU A 33 -6.13 19.28 8.97
CA LEU A 33 -6.61 17.91 8.84
C LEU A 33 -7.54 17.73 7.62
N ASP A 34 -8.46 18.65 7.37
CA ASP A 34 -9.36 18.60 6.20
C ASP A 34 -8.58 18.61 4.88
N LEU A 35 -7.55 19.45 4.77
CA LEU A 35 -6.69 19.53 3.59
C LEU A 35 -5.96 18.21 3.32
N GLU A 36 -5.36 17.62 4.34
CA GLU A 36 -4.61 16.37 4.22
C GLU A 36 -5.54 15.17 3.96
N VAL A 37 -6.71 15.12 4.60
CA VAL A 37 -7.69 14.06 4.36
C VAL A 37 -8.25 14.12 2.94
N ARG A 38 -8.47 15.30 2.36
CA ARG A 38 -8.85 15.43 0.94
C ARG A 38 -7.81 14.81 0.02
N GLN A 39 -6.54 15.13 0.25
CA GLN A 39 -5.43 14.59 -0.53
C GLN A 39 -5.34 13.07 -0.37
N TYR A 40 -5.48 12.57 0.85
CA TYR A 40 -5.52 11.13 1.14
C TYR A 40 -6.64 10.43 0.39
N LEU A 41 -7.87 10.91 0.56
CA LEU A 41 -9.06 10.28 -0.01
C LEU A 41 -9.01 10.29 -1.54
N TRP A 42 -8.48 11.36 -2.14
CA TRP A 42 -8.22 11.35 -3.58
C TRP A 42 -7.12 10.37 -3.97
N TRP A 43 -5.97 10.40 -3.28
CA TRP A 43 -4.81 9.56 -3.60
C TRP A 43 -5.18 8.08 -3.66
N PHE A 44 -5.94 7.62 -2.67
CA PHE A 44 -6.43 6.23 -2.58
C PHE A 44 -7.71 5.96 -3.38
N GLY A 45 -8.24 6.99 -4.06
CA GLY A 45 -9.33 6.88 -5.04
C GLY A 45 -10.75 6.88 -4.46
N TYR A 46 -10.93 7.29 -3.20
CA TYR A 46 -12.25 7.37 -2.54
C TYR A 46 -13.12 8.53 -3.04
N ILE A 47 -12.50 9.62 -3.52
CA ILE A 47 -13.21 10.76 -4.12
C ILE A 47 -13.62 10.40 -5.55
N GLY A 48 -14.92 10.56 -5.85
CA GLY A 48 -15.46 10.27 -7.17
C GLY A 48 -15.32 11.41 -8.16
N GLY A 49 -15.27 11.10 -9.46
CA GLY A 49 -15.36 12.07 -10.55
C GLY A 49 -14.13 12.97 -10.78
N LEU A 50 -13.14 13.00 -9.89
CA LEU A 50 -11.90 13.78 -10.06
C LEU A 50 -10.79 12.91 -10.66
N SER A 51 -10.39 13.22 -11.89
CA SER A 51 -9.36 12.47 -12.64
C SER A 51 -7.96 12.53 -11.99
N ASP A 52 -7.16 11.48 -12.21
CA ASP A 52 -5.74 11.38 -11.84
C ASP A 52 -4.84 12.45 -12.47
N LYS A 53 -5.35 13.18 -13.46
CA LYS A 53 -4.64 14.29 -14.11
C LYS A 53 -4.70 15.61 -13.32
N VAL A 54 -5.49 15.68 -12.25
CA VAL A 54 -5.61 16.88 -11.41
C VAL A 54 -4.43 16.92 -10.41
N SER A 55 -3.80 18.09 -10.24
CA SER A 55 -2.69 18.24 -9.29
C SER A 55 -3.21 18.27 -7.85
N ARG A 56 -2.39 17.84 -6.89
CA ARG A 56 -2.77 17.75 -5.46
C ARG A 56 -3.33 19.06 -4.90
N GLU A 57 -2.73 20.18 -5.27
CA GLU A 57 -3.11 21.52 -4.80
C GLU A 57 -4.50 21.91 -5.30
N LYS A 58 -4.88 21.47 -6.50
CA LYS A 58 -6.20 21.74 -7.07
C LYS A 58 -7.31 20.89 -6.44
N ILE A 59 -7.00 19.70 -5.97
CA ILE A 59 -8.00 18.76 -5.42
C ILE A 59 -8.55 19.24 -4.09
N ALA A 60 -7.67 19.83 -3.27
CA ALA A 60 -8.08 20.52 -2.06
C ALA A 60 -9.14 21.60 -2.32
N ALA A 61 -9.03 22.29 -3.46
CA ALA A 61 -9.92 23.37 -3.86
C ALA A 61 -11.17 22.90 -4.62
N GLU A 62 -11.08 21.79 -5.37
CA GLU A 62 -12.14 21.32 -6.26
C GLU A 62 -13.13 20.35 -5.60
N ALA A 63 -12.71 19.56 -4.61
CA ALA A 63 -13.60 18.63 -3.93
C ALA A 63 -14.62 19.36 -3.05
N THR A 64 -15.92 19.11 -3.24
CA THR A 64 -16.95 19.72 -2.39
C THR A 64 -17.00 19.03 -1.02
N THR A 65 -17.67 19.66 -0.05
CA THR A 65 -17.92 19.03 1.26
C THR A 65 -18.70 17.71 1.11
N TYR A 66 -19.62 17.66 0.14
CA TYR A 66 -20.40 16.45 -0.16
C TYR A 66 -19.52 15.32 -0.72
N ASP A 67 -18.57 15.64 -1.59
CA ASP A 67 -17.64 14.66 -2.16
C ASP A 67 -16.76 14.03 -1.07
N VAL A 68 -16.22 14.86 -0.17
CA VAL A 68 -15.41 14.42 0.97
C VAL A 68 -16.24 13.55 1.92
N GLN A 69 -17.45 13.98 2.27
CA GLN A 69 -18.33 13.18 3.14
C GLN A 69 -18.64 11.80 2.52
N THR A 70 -18.93 11.76 1.22
CA THR A 70 -19.19 10.51 0.50
C THR A 70 -17.95 9.62 0.46
N ALA A 71 -16.77 10.20 0.21
CA ALA A 71 -15.49 9.49 0.23
C ALA A 71 -15.16 8.94 1.63
N LEU A 72 -15.43 9.70 2.70
CA LEU A 72 -15.28 9.25 4.08
C LEU A 72 -16.20 8.07 4.39
N LEU A 73 -17.46 8.10 3.95
CA LEU A 73 -18.37 6.98 4.11
C LEU A 73 -17.87 5.70 3.42
N ARG A 74 -17.26 5.83 2.23
CA ARG A 74 -16.61 4.70 1.54
C ARG A 74 -15.41 4.19 2.34
N PHE A 75 -14.51 5.07 2.77
CA PHE A 75 -13.35 4.72 3.59
C PHE A 75 -13.74 4.01 4.88
N GLN A 76 -14.67 4.58 5.64
CA GLN A 76 -15.15 4.02 6.90
C GLN A 76 -15.80 2.65 6.70
N LYS A 77 -16.57 2.49 5.62
CA LYS A 77 -17.13 1.19 5.23
C LYS A 77 -16.03 0.17 4.92
N SER A 78 -15.02 0.54 4.14
CA SER A 78 -13.90 -0.33 3.80
C SER A 78 -13.19 -0.83 5.05
N PHE A 79 -12.82 0.07 5.97
CA PHE A 79 -12.09 -0.30 7.19
C PHE A 79 -12.95 -0.85 8.33
N LEU A 80 -14.25 -1.03 8.10
CA LEU A 80 -15.23 -1.53 9.06
C LEU A 80 -15.24 -0.71 10.36
N ILE A 81 -15.12 0.61 10.23
CA ILE A 81 -15.29 1.57 11.33
C ILE A 81 -16.65 2.28 11.23
N TYR A 82 -17.02 3.04 12.26
CA TYR A 82 -18.30 3.74 12.29
C TYR A 82 -18.43 4.72 11.11
N ARG A 83 -19.56 4.64 10.40
CA ARG A 83 -19.81 5.39 9.16
C ARG A 83 -20.41 6.77 9.45
N SER A 84 -19.64 7.64 10.11
CA SER A 84 -20.08 8.99 10.44
C SER A 84 -20.09 9.95 9.24
N GLY A 85 -19.31 9.66 8.19
CA GLY A 85 -19.04 10.58 7.09
C GLY A 85 -18.24 11.82 7.51
N MET A 86 -17.66 11.81 8.71
CA MET A 86 -16.89 12.90 9.28
C MET A 86 -15.49 12.43 9.67
N ILE A 87 -14.56 13.38 9.80
CA ILE A 87 -13.23 13.12 10.35
C ILE A 87 -13.34 13.09 11.88
N ASP A 88 -13.94 12.03 12.42
CA ASP A 88 -14.00 11.76 13.86
C ASP A 88 -12.73 11.05 14.36
N VAL A 89 -12.59 10.90 15.68
CA VAL A 89 -11.38 10.32 16.30
C VAL A 89 -11.05 8.93 15.74
N PRO A 90 -12.02 7.99 15.61
CA PRO A 90 -11.73 6.69 14.98
C PRO A 90 -11.29 6.78 13.53
N THR A 91 -11.89 7.69 12.75
CA THR A 91 -11.53 7.89 11.33
C THR A 91 -10.13 8.45 11.20
N GLN A 92 -9.81 9.48 11.98
CA GLN A 92 -8.47 10.04 12.01
C GLN A 92 -7.43 8.99 12.43
N ALA A 93 -7.67 8.28 13.53
CA ALA A 93 -6.74 7.26 14.00
C ALA A 93 -6.46 6.21 12.92
N LYS A 94 -7.51 5.81 12.17
CA LYS A 94 -7.36 4.86 11.05
C LYS A 94 -6.60 5.45 9.86
N LEU A 95 -6.86 6.71 9.53
CA LEU A 95 -6.20 7.41 8.44
C LEU A 95 -4.69 7.58 8.69
N SER A 96 -4.29 7.78 9.94
CA SER A 96 -2.90 7.94 10.36
C SER A 96 -2.10 6.62 10.45
N GLU A 97 -2.71 5.47 10.16
CA GLU A 97 -2.00 4.19 10.13
C GLU A 97 -1.14 4.04 8.86
N TYR A 98 0.10 3.55 9.03
CA TYR A 98 1.00 3.23 7.92
C TYR A 98 0.39 2.15 7.02
N ARG A 99 0.46 2.34 5.71
CA ARG A 99 -0.25 1.50 4.74
C ARG A 99 0.40 1.48 3.37
N CYS A 100 0.11 0.47 2.56
CA CYS A 100 0.51 0.43 1.15
C CYS A 100 0.00 1.67 0.40
N GLY A 101 0.83 2.17 -0.53
CA GLY A 101 0.57 3.38 -1.32
C GLY A 101 -0.30 3.17 -2.56
N ASN A 102 -0.65 1.92 -2.89
CA ASN A 102 -1.55 1.60 -3.99
C ASN A 102 -2.98 2.03 -3.68
N LYS A 103 -3.75 2.34 -4.73
CA LYS A 103 -5.14 2.77 -4.59
C LYS A 103 -6.02 1.67 -4.02
N ASP A 104 -7.03 2.09 -3.26
CA ASP A 104 -8.09 1.20 -2.77
C ASP A 104 -9.26 1.09 -3.73
N MET A 105 -9.47 2.15 -4.52
CA MET A 105 -10.59 2.30 -5.44
C MET A 105 -10.21 3.19 -6.63
N HIS A 106 -11.08 3.22 -7.65
CA HIS A 106 -10.92 4.07 -8.80
C HIS A 106 -12.11 5.03 -8.92
N TYR A 107 -11.88 6.30 -8.57
CA TYR A 107 -12.90 7.36 -8.60
C TYR A 107 -14.20 6.99 -7.86
N GLY A 108 -14.07 6.46 -6.65
CA GLY A 108 -15.19 6.10 -5.77
C GLY A 108 -15.84 4.76 -6.08
N GLU A 109 -15.36 4.04 -7.10
CA GLU A 109 -15.79 2.69 -7.47
C GLU A 109 -14.74 1.66 -7.07
N ASN A 110 -15.18 0.43 -6.77
CA ASN A 110 -14.25 -0.66 -6.46
C ASN A 110 -13.33 -0.94 -7.66
N LEU A 111 -12.07 -1.30 -7.36
CA LEU A 111 -11.16 -1.81 -8.39
C LEU A 111 -11.74 -3.09 -8.99
N GLN A 112 -11.70 -3.18 -10.31
CA GLN A 112 -12.07 -4.38 -11.03
C GLN A 112 -10.84 -5.28 -11.12
N ASP A 113 -11.03 -6.58 -10.89
CA ASP A 113 -9.97 -7.56 -11.07
C ASP A 113 -9.43 -7.46 -12.50
N LEU A 114 -8.10 -7.55 -12.63
CA LEU A 114 -7.44 -7.59 -13.92
C LEU A 114 -7.98 -8.73 -14.77
N SER A 115 -8.20 -8.43 -16.04
CA SER A 115 -8.68 -9.37 -17.04
C SER A 115 -7.52 -9.87 -17.90
N TRP A 116 -7.68 -11.01 -18.58
CA TRP A 116 -6.77 -11.36 -19.67
C TRP A 116 -6.93 -10.28 -20.77
N PRO A 117 -5.85 -9.59 -21.23
CA PRO A 117 -4.43 -9.97 -21.22
C PRO A 117 -3.52 -9.21 -20.22
N GLU A 118 -4.09 -8.50 -19.25
CA GLU A 118 -3.36 -7.64 -18.30
C GLU A 118 -2.52 -8.47 -17.30
N LEU A 119 -2.87 -9.74 -17.10
CA LEU A 119 -2.18 -10.69 -16.25
C LEU A 119 -0.90 -11.26 -16.91
N TRP A 120 0.08 -11.65 -16.10
CA TRP A 120 1.26 -12.38 -16.58
C TRP A 120 0.90 -13.66 -17.34
N GLN A 121 1.27 -13.68 -18.62
CA GLN A 121 1.04 -14.81 -19.52
C GLN A 121 2.11 -15.90 -19.37
N LYS A 122 3.35 -15.48 -19.07
CA LYS A 122 4.47 -16.38 -18.89
C LYS A 122 4.55 -16.85 -17.45
N LYS A 123 4.98 -18.11 -17.25
CA LYS A 123 5.14 -18.70 -15.91
C LYS A 123 6.51 -18.44 -15.29
N VAL A 124 7.49 -17.99 -16.07
CA VAL A 124 8.82 -17.62 -15.54
C VAL A 124 8.92 -16.09 -15.47
N LEU A 125 8.98 -15.56 -14.26
CA LEU A 125 9.14 -14.14 -13.96
C LEU A 125 10.56 -13.88 -13.47
N LEU A 126 11.27 -13.00 -14.17
CA LEU A 126 12.63 -12.60 -13.85
C LEU A 126 12.58 -11.40 -12.91
N TRP A 127 13.42 -11.39 -11.88
CA TRP A 127 13.47 -10.27 -10.94
C TRP A 127 14.90 -9.80 -10.65
N ASN A 128 15.03 -8.56 -10.20
CA ASN A 128 16.31 -7.93 -9.89
C ASN A 128 16.17 -6.86 -8.80
N ILE A 129 17.21 -6.70 -7.97
CA ILE A 129 17.31 -5.59 -6.99
C ILE A 129 18.29 -4.53 -7.51
N THR A 130 17.82 -3.30 -7.63
CA THR A 130 18.60 -2.17 -8.19
C THR A 130 19.15 -1.21 -7.13
N SER A 131 18.56 -1.17 -5.94
CA SER A 131 19.09 -0.42 -4.80
C SER A 131 18.83 -1.16 -3.49
N TYR A 132 19.41 -0.71 -2.39
CA TYR A 132 19.33 -1.40 -1.09
C TYR A 132 19.13 -0.36 0.02
N PRO A 133 18.35 -0.65 1.08
CA PRO A 133 18.21 0.23 2.22
C PRO A 133 19.54 0.33 2.98
N ILE A 134 19.84 1.50 3.54
CA ILE A 134 21.10 1.78 4.26
C ILE A 134 21.22 0.91 5.53
N SER A 135 20.10 0.53 6.13
CA SER A 135 20.06 -0.18 7.41
C SER A 135 20.29 -1.70 7.34
N LEU A 136 20.31 -2.30 6.13
CA LEU A 136 20.45 -3.75 5.95
C LEU A 136 21.56 -4.07 4.95
N THR A 137 22.21 -5.21 5.15
CA THR A 137 23.17 -5.72 4.16
C THR A 137 22.46 -6.22 2.90
N LYS A 138 23.18 -6.24 1.77
CA LYS A 138 22.65 -6.80 0.52
C LYS A 138 22.22 -8.26 0.65
N GLY A 139 22.95 -9.05 1.45
CA GLY A 139 22.64 -10.45 1.72
C GLY A 139 21.30 -10.61 2.43
N GLN A 140 21.07 -9.86 3.50
CA GLN A 140 19.79 -9.87 4.23
C GLN A 140 18.61 -9.46 3.34
N VAL A 141 18.78 -8.44 2.51
CA VAL A 141 17.71 -7.99 1.60
C VAL A 141 17.38 -9.05 0.57
N ARG A 142 18.40 -9.69 -0.02
CA ARG A 142 18.20 -10.80 -0.97
C ARG A 142 17.50 -11.98 -0.32
N GLU A 143 17.95 -12.40 0.85
CA GLU A 143 17.34 -13.52 1.60
C GLU A 143 15.84 -13.29 1.85
N VAL A 144 15.46 -12.08 2.25
CA VAL A 144 14.05 -11.72 2.45
C VAL A 144 13.27 -11.68 1.13
N CYS A 145 13.86 -11.20 0.05
CA CYS A 145 13.23 -11.21 -1.28
C CYS A 145 13.01 -12.65 -1.77
N ASP A 146 14.03 -13.49 -1.67
CA ASP A 146 13.99 -14.92 -2.02
C ASP A 146 12.87 -15.61 -1.24
N GLU A 147 12.79 -15.36 0.07
CA GLU A 147 11.75 -15.95 0.90
C GLU A 147 10.35 -15.49 0.47
N ALA A 148 10.16 -14.20 0.18
CA ALA A 148 8.86 -13.67 -0.22
C ALA A 148 8.40 -14.23 -1.58
N PHE A 149 9.31 -14.33 -2.56
CA PHE A 149 9.02 -15.00 -3.83
C PHE A 149 8.73 -16.48 -3.65
N GLU A 150 9.44 -17.17 -2.75
CA GLU A 150 9.19 -18.58 -2.45
C GLU A 150 7.77 -18.80 -1.89
N ARG A 151 7.26 -17.89 -1.07
CA ARG A 151 5.87 -17.99 -0.56
C ARG A 151 4.84 -17.92 -1.69
N TRP A 152 5.01 -17.03 -2.65
CA TRP A 152 4.16 -16.95 -3.83
C TRP A 152 4.36 -18.13 -4.79
N ARG A 153 5.60 -18.62 -4.94
CA ARG A 153 5.94 -19.80 -5.76
C ARG A 153 5.21 -21.06 -5.27
N LYS A 154 5.01 -21.22 -3.96
CA LYS A 154 4.32 -22.38 -3.38
C LYS A 154 2.81 -22.42 -3.66
N VAL A 155 2.20 -21.29 -4.00
CA VAL A 155 0.74 -21.17 -4.17
C VAL A 155 0.34 -20.75 -5.58
N THR A 156 1.31 -20.71 -6.50
CA THR A 156 1.12 -20.38 -7.91
C THR A 156 1.97 -21.30 -8.78
N ASP A 157 1.74 -21.31 -10.09
CA ASP A 157 2.62 -22.01 -11.05
C ASP A 157 3.81 -21.15 -11.51
N PHE A 158 4.03 -19.98 -10.90
CA PHE A 158 5.13 -19.12 -11.30
C PHE A 158 6.48 -19.68 -10.83
N GLN A 159 7.52 -19.40 -11.60
CA GLN A 159 8.91 -19.53 -11.23
C GLN A 159 9.50 -18.13 -11.16
N PHE A 160 10.20 -17.82 -10.07
CA PHE A 160 10.86 -16.54 -9.87
C PHE A 160 12.37 -16.74 -9.93
N ILE A 161 13.06 -16.03 -10.82
CA ILE A 161 14.50 -16.18 -11.03
C ILE A 161 15.19 -14.83 -10.89
N GLU A 162 16.10 -14.71 -9.91
CA GLU A 162 16.96 -13.53 -9.78
C GLU A 162 17.92 -13.46 -10.98
N ILE A 163 18.01 -12.29 -11.60
CA ILE A 163 18.99 -12.02 -12.65
C ILE A 163 19.80 -10.77 -12.29
N GLY A 164 21.03 -10.68 -12.79
CA GLY A 164 21.90 -9.51 -12.53
C GLY A 164 21.56 -8.27 -13.36
N ASP A 165 20.74 -8.42 -14.41
CA ASP A 165 20.46 -7.37 -15.40
C ASP A 165 19.00 -6.88 -15.29
N SER A 166 18.83 -5.72 -14.66
CA SER A 166 17.51 -5.11 -14.43
C SER A 166 16.73 -4.81 -15.72
N MET A 167 17.39 -4.61 -16.87
CA MET A 167 16.71 -4.29 -18.13
C MET A 167 15.92 -5.47 -18.69
N ARG A 168 16.25 -6.70 -18.27
CA ARG A 168 15.56 -7.93 -18.65
C ARG A 168 14.60 -8.43 -17.56
N ALA A 169 14.54 -7.77 -16.42
CA ALA A 169 13.69 -8.19 -15.31
C ALA A 169 12.23 -7.80 -15.56
N ASP A 170 11.32 -8.70 -15.18
CA ASP A 170 9.89 -8.43 -15.16
C ASP A 170 9.50 -7.64 -13.93
N ILE A 171 10.11 -7.99 -12.79
CA ILE A 171 9.88 -7.39 -11.48
C ILE A 171 11.20 -6.76 -11.02
N VAL A 172 11.25 -5.43 -10.98
CA VAL A 172 12.43 -4.71 -10.49
C VAL A 172 12.13 -4.20 -9.09
N ILE A 173 12.96 -4.57 -8.11
CA ILE A 173 12.87 -4.11 -6.73
C ILE A 173 13.88 -2.97 -6.54
N SER A 174 13.42 -1.85 -6.00
CA SER A 174 14.27 -0.72 -5.64
C SER A 174 13.83 -0.10 -4.32
N PHE A 175 14.79 0.36 -3.54
CA PHE A 175 14.61 1.08 -2.29
C PHE A 175 14.93 2.55 -2.47
N GLY A 176 14.01 3.42 -2.04
CA GLY A 176 14.21 4.88 -2.07
C GLY A 176 15.01 5.38 -0.87
N ASN A 177 15.87 6.37 -1.09
CA ASN A 177 16.57 7.11 -0.03
C ASN A 177 15.68 8.27 0.44
N ILE A 178 15.26 8.27 1.71
CA ILE A 178 14.56 9.41 2.32
C ILE A 178 15.61 10.26 3.05
N PRO A 179 15.82 11.55 2.70
CA PRO A 179 16.78 12.41 3.39
C PRO A 179 16.41 12.63 4.86
N ASP A 180 17.41 12.51 5.76
CA ASP A 180 17.27 12.61 7.22
C ASP A 180 16.64 13.94 7.71
N SER A 181 16.67 15.03 6.94
CA SER A 181 16.15 16.33 7.37
C SER A 181 14.62 16.42 7.49
N ASN A 182 13.88 15.43 6.97
CA ASN A 182 12.43 15.30 7.13
C ASN A 182 12.05 14.23 8.17
N LEU A 183 13.04 13.68 8.87
CA LEU A 183 12.89 12.61 9.83
C LEU A 183 13.47 13.12 11.15
N ASN A 184 12.60 13.38 12.13
CA ASN A 184 13.02 13.51 13.52
C ASN A 184 13.56 12.16 14.05
N GLY A 185 14.71 11.71 13.53
CA GLY A 185 15.53 10.65 14.11
C GLY A 185 14.93 9.25 14.18
N ILE A 186 14.23 8.77 13.15
CA ILE A 186 13.71 7.39 13.12
C ILE A 186 14.36 6.62 11.96
N TYR A 187 15.56 6.11 12.22
CA TYR A 187 16.21 5.12 11.38
C TYR A 187 15.49 3.78 11.50
N CYS A 188 15.40 3.08 10.36
CA CYS A 188 14.69 1.83 10.08
C CYS A 188 13.16 1.86 10.32
N TYR A 189 12.42 1.40 9.30
CA TYR A 189 10.99 1.09 9.31
C TYR A 189 10.41 0.97 10.72
N GLN A 190 9.54 1.91 11.14
CA GLN A 190 8.92 2.05 12.48
C GLN A 190 8.25 0.74 12.97
N GLY A 191 9.08 -0.23 13.32
CA GLY A 191 8.70 -1.62 13.48
C GLY A 191 7.77 -2.13 12.38
N ASN A 192 8.08 -2.07 11.08
CA ASN A 192 7.32 -2.81 10.05
C ASN A 192 8.21 -3.87 9.39
N SER A 193 7.69 -5.07 9.15
CA SER A 193 8.47 -6.18 8.61
C SER A 193 8.73 -6.03 7.11
N LEU A 194 9.99 -5.89 6.69
CA LEU A 194 10.39 -5.86 5.27
C LEU A 194 9.85 -7.07 4.50
N PHE A 195 9.87 -8.26 5.13
CA PHE A 195 9.30 -9.47 4.55
C PHE A 195 7.81 -9.32 4.28
N HIS A 196 7.04 -8.82 5.24
CA HIS A 196 5.60 -8.62 5.08
C HIS A 196 5.28 -7.62 3.96
N THR A 197 6.01 -6.50 3.91
CA THR A 197 5.85 -5.50 2.84
C THR A 197 6.19 -6.11 1.48
N LEU A 198 7.31 -6.83 1.34
CA LEU A 198 7.65 -7.53 0.10
C LEU A 198 6.57 -8.53 -0.32
N LEU A 199 6.08 -9.33 0.63
CA LEU A 199 5.04 -10.32 0.38
C LEU A 199 3.76 -9.67 -0.16
N HIS A 200 3.35 -8.54 0.42
CA HIS A 200 2.22 -7.72 -0.01
C HIS A 200 2.45 -7.13 -1.41
N GLU A 201 3.58 -6.45 -1.63
CA GLU A 201 3.86 -5.79 -2.91
C GLU A 201 4.03 -6.78 -4.06
N ILE A 202 4.60 -7.97 -3.81
CA ILE A 202 4.64 -9.04 -4.80
C ILE A 202 3.21 -9.47 -5.17
N GLY A 203 2.27 -9.56 -4.22
CA GLY A 203 0.87 -9.83 -4.52
C GLY A 203 0.27 -8.84 -5.52
N HIS A 204 0.58 -7.55 -5.38
CA HIS A 204 0.20 -6.54 -6.37
C HIS A 204 0.84 -6.77 -7.74
N THR A 205 2.11 -7.18 -7.78
CA THR A 205 2.75 -7.51 -9.06
C THR A 205 2.09 -8.66 -9.77
N LEU A 206 1.47 -9.58 -9.03
CA LEU A 206 0.68 -10.69 -9.55
C LEU A 206 -0.78 -10.31 -9.82
N GLY A 207 -1.15 -9.03 -9.70
CA GLY A 207 -2.48 -8.53 -10.05
C GLY A 207 -3.51 -8.54 -8.91
N LEU A 208 -3.12 -8.84 -7.67
CA LEU A 208 -4.01 -8.73 -6.53
C LEU A 208 -4.22 -7.26 -6.16
N HIS A 209 -5.47 -6.90 -5.83
CA HIS A 209 -5.79 -5.61 -5.21
C HIS A 209 -5.88 -5.73 -3.69
N HIS A 210 -5.95 -4.59 -3.00
CA HIS A 210 -6.24 -4.58 -1.59
C HIS A 210 -7.57 -5.29 -1.29
N THR A 211 -7.60 -5.98 -0.16
CA THR A 211 -8.85 -6.44 0.47
C THR A 211 -8.90 -5.91 1.90
N PHE A 212 -10.08 -5.57 2.36
CA PHE A 212 -10.27 -5.08 3.73
C PHE A 212 -10.51 -6.22 4.73
N TYR A 213 -10.29 -7.47 4.31
CA TYR A 213 -10.24 -8.60 5.22
C TYR A 213 -8.93 -8.57 6.02
N ARG A 214 -9.00 -8.29 7.32
CA ARG A 214 -7.82 -8.12 8.19
C ARG A 214 -6.85 -9.30 8.19
N GLY A 215 -7.29 -10.51 7.82
CA GLY A 215 -6.44 -11.69 7.76
C GLY A 215 -5.77 -11.97 6.42
N SER A 216 -5.91 -11.07 5.45
CA SER A 216 -5.23 -11.14 4.17
C SER A 216 -3.86 -10.49 4.24
N ILE A 217 -2.90 -11.01 3.47
CA ILE A 217 -1.62 -10.32 3.23
C ILE A 217 -1.83 -9.03 2.44
N MET A 218 -2.87 -8.97 1.60
CA MET A 218 -3.27 -7.80 0.81
C MET A 218 -4.13 -6.80 1.61
N TYR A 219 -4.17 -6.89 2.95
CA TYR A 219 -4.76 -5.85 3.77
C TYR A 219 -3.90 -4.57 3.69
N PRO A 220 -4.48 -3.39 3.40
CA PRO A 220 -3.70 -2.22 3.05
C PRO A 220 -2.85 -1.66 4.19
N ILE A 221 -3.29 -1.79 5.45
CA ILE A 221 -2.53 -1.27 6.59
C ILE A 221 -1.36 -2.22 6.90
N LEU A 222 -0.17 -1.64 6.99
CA LEU A 222 1.03 -2.37 7.37
C LEU A 222 0.98 -2.75 8.85
N ARG A 223 1.38 -3.98 9.13
CA ARG A 223 1.42 -4.49 10.50
C ARG A 223 2.75 -4.13 11.18
N PRO A 224 2.68 -3.62 12.42
CA PRO A 224 3.87 -3.51 13.24
C PRO A 224 4.53 -4.88 13.44
N SER A 225 5.86 -4.94 13.48
CA SER A 225 6.74 -6.10 13.59
C SER A 225 6.54 -6.87 14.90
N LEU A 226 5.86 -6.26 15.86
CA LEU A 226 5.49 -6.83 17.15
C LEU A 226 4.19 -7.64 17.10
N ALA A 227 3.41 -7.57 16.01
CA ALA A 227 2.18 -8.34 15.88
C ALA A 227 2.48 -9.78 15.45
N SER A 228 2.39 -10.72 16.40
CA SER A 228 2.41 -12.16 16.07
C SER A 228 1.20 -12.48 15.19
N TYR A 229 1.42 -12.80 13.92
CA TYR A 229 0.46 -13.60 13.18
C TYR A 229 0.71 -15.08 13.49
N GLY A 230 -0.36 -15.88 13.59
CA GLY A 230 -0.23 -17.34 13.77
C GLY A 230 0.39 -18.01 12.53
N ASN A 231 1.03 -19.17 12.74
CA ASN A 231 1.80 -19.97 11.77
C ASN A 231 2.52 -19.10 10.72
N LEU A 232 3.58 -18.48 11.22
CA LEU A 232 4.20 -17.20 10.87
C LEU A 232 4.60 -16.92 9.42
N ASP A 233 4.52 -17.86 8.49
CA ASP A 233 5.23 -17.67 7.22
C ASP A 233 4.48 -18.06 5.93
N ASP A 234 3.17 -18.30 5.92
CA ASP A 234 2.48 -18.71 4.67
C ASP A 234 1.42 -17.73 4.19
N ILE A 235 1.14 -17.75 2.88
CA ILE A 235 0.10 -16.95 2.24
C ILE A 235 -1.27 -17.35 2.83
N PRO A 236 -2.08 -16.43 3.37
CA PRO A 236 -3.39 -16.77 3.93
C PRO A 236 -4.34 -17.39 2.89
N SER A 237 -5.28 -18.24 3.32
CA SER A 237 -6.19 -18.96 2.42
C SER A 237 -7.03 -18.03 1.53
N VAL A 238 -7.40 -16.84 2.02
CA VAL A 238 -8.12 -15.84 1.25
C VAL A 238 -7.29 -15.34 0.05
N ASP A 239 -5.99 -15.18 0.24
CA ASP A 239 -5.06 -14.73 -0.79
C ASP A 239 -4.72 -15.86 -1.77
N LYS A 240 -4.61 -17.10 -1.27
CA LYS A 240 -4.49 -18.30 -2.13
C LYS A 240 -5.71 -18.44 -3.06
N LEU A 241 -6.91 -18.18 -2.55
CA LEU A 241 -8.12 -18.20 -3.36
C LEU A 241 -8.15 -17.06 -4.38
N ALA A 242 -7.77 -15.85 -3.96
CA ALA A 242 -7.74 -14.68 -4.83
C ALA A 242 -6.75 -14.88 -5.99
N ILE A 243 -5.53 -15.34 -5.71
CA ILE A 243 -4.52 -15.55 -6.76
C ILE A 243 -4.92 -16.68 -7.72
N ARG A 244 -5.56 -17.73 -7.19
CA ARG A 244 -6.10 -18.83 -8.00
C ARG A 244 -7.20 -18.35 -8.95
N LYS A 245 -8.06 -17.42 -8.51
CA LYS A 245 -9.09 -16.83 -9.38
C LYS A 245 -8.48 -16.13 -10.61
N LEU A 246 -7.29 -15.54 -10.48
CA LEU A 246 -6.60 -14.86 -11.58
C LEU A 246 -5.90 -15.84 -12.52
N TYR A 247 -5.25 -16.88 -11.98
CA TYR A 247 -4.31 -17.73 -12.75
C TYR A 247 -4.72 -19.19 -12.96
N GLY A 248 -5.83 -19.65 -12.38
CA GLY A 248 -6.38 -21.02 -12.50
C GLY A 248 -6.03 -21.95 -11.33
#